data_AF-A0A950A6Y3-F1
#
_entry.id   AF-A0A950A6Y3-F1
#
_cell.length_a   1.000
_cell.length_b   1.000
_cell.length_c   1.000
_cell.angle_alpha   90.00
_cell.angle_beta   90.00
_cell.angle_gamma   90.00
#
_symmetry.space_group_name_H-M   'P 1'
#
loop_
_entity.id
_entity.type
_entity.pdbx_description
1 polymer ?
#
loop_
_entity_poly.entity_id
_entity_poly.type
_entity_poly.pdbx_seq_one_letter_code
_entity_poly.pdbx_strand_id
1 'polypeptide(L)' 'MPTAERVAFALRELRERSYYPRDRDLVFCHPETGEPLDRSKLVRRFKQARRDEVYRITFHELRNTFGTRMAVTGTRHAT' A
#
# COMPACT_ATOMS: atom_id res chain seq x y z
N MET A 1 -3.75 14.33 1.27
CA MET A 1 -2.57 13.78 1.98
C MET A 1 -1.43 13.70 0.98
N PRO A 2 -0.28 14.36 1.22
CA PRO A 2 0.87 14.19 0.34
C PRO A 2 1.30 12.72 0.36
N THR A 3 1.42 12.14 -0.83
CA THR A 3 1.91 10.77 -0.99
C THR A 3 3.42 10.84 -1.15
N ALA A 4 4.17 10.07 -0.35
CA ALA A 4 5.62 9.96 -0.55
C ALA A 4 5.87 9.53 -2.00
N GLU A 5 6.82 10.17 -2.69
CA GLU A 5 7.07 9.95 -4.13
C GLU A 5 7.23 8.46 -4.48
N ARG A 6 7.92 7.71 -3.62
CA ARG A 6 8.07 6.26 -3.74
C ARG A 6 6.74 5.49 -3.75
N VAL A 7 5.77 5.94 -2.96
CA VAL A 7 4.43 5.34 -2.91
C VAL A 7 3.66 5.68 -4.19
N ALA A 8 3.78 6.91 -4.70
CA ALA A 8 3.15 7.31 -5.95
C ALA A 8 3.68 6.48 -7.13
N PHE A 9 5.00 6.27 -7.20
CA PHE A 9 5.63 5.42 -8.21
C PHE A 9 5.13 3.97 -8.13
N ALA A 10 5.12 3.38 -6.93
CA ALA A 10 4.64 2.01 -6.74
C ALA A 10 3.15 1.84 -7.13
N LEU A 11 2.31 2.84 -6.84
CA LEU A 11 0.90 2.83 -7.26
C LEU A 11 0.74 2.96 -8.78
N ARG A 12 1.60 3.73 -9.43
CA ARG A 12 1.63 3.83 -10.90
C ARG A 12 2.02 2.50 -11.54
N GLU A 13 3.09 1.87 -11.08
CA GLU A 13 3.50 0.55 -11.57
C GLU A 13 2.41 -0.50 -11.35
N LEU A 14 1.71 -0.45 -10.21
CA LEU A 14 0.57 -1.32 -9.94
C LEU A 14 -0.55 -1.11 -10.97
N ARG A 15 -0.90 0.15 -11.26
CA ARG A 15 -1.93 0.48 -12.25
C ARG A 15 -1.55 0.00 -13.65
N GLU A 16 -0.31 0.22 -14.08
CA GLU A 16 0.19 -0.17 -15.41
C GLU A 16 0.15 -1.69 -15.64
N ARG A 17 0.23 -2.48 -14.57
CA ARG A 17 0.16 -3.95 -14.61
C ARG A 17 -1.24 -4.53 -14.42
N SER A 18 -2.23 -3.68 -14.11
CA SER A 18 -3.59 -4.11 -13.77
C SER A 18 -4.43 -4.31 -15.02
N TYR A 19 -5.26 -5.35 -15.03
CA TYR A 19 -6.36 -5.49 -16.00
C TYR A 19 -7.52 -4.52 -15.73
N TYR A 20 -7.49 -3.83 -14.58
CA TYR A 20 -8.49 -2.87 -14.10
C TYR A 20 -7.85 -1.50 -13.81
N PRO A 21 -7.45 -0.71 -14.84
CA PRO A 21 -6.74 0.56 -14.66
C PRO A 21 -7.65 1.80 -14.69
N ARG A 22 -8.99 1.64 -14.77
CA ARG A 22 -9.94 2.74 -14.96
C ARG A 22 -10.21 3.45 -13.65
N ASP A 23 -10.68 4.69 -13.75
CA ASP A 23 -10.86 5.57 -12.59
C ASP A 23 -11.86 5.06 -11.54
N ARG A 24 -12.79 4.17 -11.95
CA ARG A 24 -13.78 3.56 -11.06
C ARG A 24 -13.39 2.17 -10.54
N ASP A 25 -12.25 1.66 -10.98
CA ASP A 25 -11.74 0.38 -10.52
C ASP A 25 -11.08 0.53 -9.14
N LEU A 26 -11.10 -0.55 -8.35
CA LEU A 26 -10.41 -0.53 -7.06
C LEU A 26 -8.90 -0.48 -7.29
N VAL A 27 -8.22 0.41 -6.56
CA VAL A 27 -6.75 0.53 -6.55
C VAL A 27 -6.08 -0.81 -6.18
N PHE A 28 -6.71 -1.56 -5.27
CA PHE A 28 -6.29 -2.91 -4.88
C PHE A 28 -7.45 -3.89 -5.07
N CYS A 29 -7.66 -4.33 -6.30
CA CYS A 29 -8.63 -5.37 -6.66
C CYS A 29 -8.01 -6.77 -6.68
N HIS A 30 -8.89 -7.78 -6.65
CA HIS A 30 -8.53 -9.13 -7.04
C HIS A 30 -8.11 -9.15 -8.52
N PRO A 31 -6.92 -9.70 -8.86
CA PRO A 31 -6.31 -9.53 -10.18
C PRO A 31 -7.09 -10.18 -11.33
N GLU A 32 -7.97 -11.14 -11.02
CA GLU A 32 -8.77 -11.86 -12.01
C GLU A 32 -10.23 -11.42 -12.07
N THR A 33 -10.75 -10.78 -11.02
CA THR A 33 -12.20 -10.48 -10.92
C THR A 33 -12.50 -9.01 -10.75
N GLY A 34 -11.54 -8.17 -10.38
CA GLY A 34 -11.78 -6.73 -10.11
C GLY A 34 -12.44 -6.45 -8.76
N GLU A 35 -12.91 -7.48 -8.07
CA GLU A 35 -13.62 -7.39 -6.79
C GLU A 35 -12.70 -7.02 -5.61
N PRO A 36 -13.27 -6.58 -4.47
CA PRO A 36 -12.50 -6.34 -3.26
C PRO A 36 -11.66 -7.55 -2.84
N LEU A 37 -10.42 -7.29 -2.45
CA LEU A 37 -9.55 -8.34 -1.89
C LEU A 37 -10.13 -8.87 -0.58
N ASP A 38 -10.21 -10.20 -0.46
CA ASP A 38 -10.51 -10.83 0.81
C ASP A 38 -9.44 -10.48 1.86
N ARG A 39 -9.89 -9.94 2.99
CA ARG A 39 -9.01 -9.45 4.06
C ARG A 39 -8.10 -10.57 4.59
N SER A 40 -8.61 -11.78 4.74
CA SER A 40 -7.85 -12.91 5.28
C SER A 40 -6.76 -13.37 4.31
N LYS A 41 -7.07 -13.40 3.00
CA LYS A 41 -6.09 -13.69 1.94
C LYS A 41 -5.01 -12.62 1.86
N LEU A 42 -5.38 -11.33 1.99
CA LEU A 42 -4.41 -10.23 2.01
C LEU A 42 -3.44 -10.35 3.20
N VAL A 43 -3.95 -10.62 4.40
CA VAL A 43 -3.13 -10.83 5.60
C VAL A 43 -2.20 -12.04 5.45
N ARG A 44 -2.70 -13.14 4.87
CA ARG A 44 -1.88 -14.34 4.60
C ARG A 44 -0.76 -14.03 3.60
N ARG A 45 -1.07 -13.37 2.50
CA ARG A 45 -0.09 -12.94 1.50
C ARG A 45 0.96 -12.01 2.11
N PHE A 46 0.53 -11.06 2.93
CA PHE A 46 1.46 -10.19 3.67
C PHE A 46 2.38 -11.00 4.57
N LYS A 47 1.84 -11.94 5.35
CA LYS A 47 2.65 -12.82 6.21
C LYS A 47 3.69 -13.63 5.41
N GLN A 48 3.32 -14.14 4.23
CA GLN A 48 4.21 -14.89 3.35
C GLN A 48 5.29 -14.02 2.69
N ALA A 49 4.97 -12.76 2.37
CA ALA A 49 5.91 -11.83 1.74
C ALA A 49 6.95 -11.24 2.71
N ARG A 50 6.78 -11.44 4.02
CA ARG A 50 7.74 -11.00 5.02
C ARG A 50 8.99 -11.87 4.93
N ARG A 51 10.16 -11.24 4.95
CA ARG A 51 11.42 -11.93 5.19
C ARG A 51 11.55 -12.26 6.68
N ASP A 52 12.25 -13.34 6.99
CA ASP A 52 12.34 -13.93 8.35
C ASP A 52 12.83 -12.94 9.42
N GLU A 53 13.58 -11.91 9.03
CA GLU A 53 14.12 -10.88 9.92
C GLU A 53 13.10 -9.83 10.36
N VAL A 54 11.92 -9.75 9.73
CA VAL A 54 10.89 -8.77 10.07
C VAL A 54 9.96 -9.38 11.13
N TYR A 55 10.40 -9.40 12.39
CA TYR A 55 9.60 -9.85 13.54
C TYR A 55 8.21 -9.19 13.55
N ARG A 56 7.15 -9.99 13.33
CA ARG A 56 5.70 -9.78 13.63
C ARG A 56 4.99 -8.41 13.48
N ILE A 57 5.58 -7.36 12.89
CA ILE A 57 4.95 -6.10 12.46
C ILE A 57 3.57 -6.28 11.76
N THR A 58 2.54 -5.68 12.31
CA THR A 58 1.17 -5.63 11.77
C THR A 58 1.00 -4.47 10.78
N PHE A 59 -0.09 -4.48 10.00
CA PHE A 59 -0.45 -3.33 9.16
C PHE A 59 -0.68 -2.05 9.98
N HIS A 60 -1.16 -2.18 11.21
CA HIS A 60 -1.37 -1.03 12.10
C HIS A 60 -0.04 -0.39 12.49
N GLU A 61 0.96 -1.19 12.84
CA GLU A 61 2.30 -0.70 13.17
C GLU A 61 3.03 -0.09 11.96
N LEU A 62 2.80 -0.63 10.76
CA LEU A 62 3.29 -0.01 9.51
C LEU A 62 2.69 1.37 9.29
N ARG A 63 1.38 1.52 9.51
CA ARG A 63 0.70 2.81 9.40
C ARG A 63 1.24 3.82 10.42
N ASN A 64 1.44 3.41 11.66
CA ASN A 64 2.00 4.28 12.70
C ASN A 64 3.43 4.72 12.32
N THR A 65 4.27 3.78 11.89
CA THR A 65 5.65 4.08 11.46
C THR A 65 5.67 5.05 10.27
N PHE A 66 4.80 4.85 9.28
CA PHE A 66 4.70 5.76 8.13
C PHE A 66 4.30 7.18 8.57
N GLY A 67 3.26 7.29 9.40
CA GLY A 67 2.81 8.58 9.93
C GLY A 67 3.91 9.32 10.70
N THR A 68 4.60 8.63 11.61
CA THR A 68 5.72 9.21 12.36
C THR A 68 6.85 9.65 11.44
N ARG A 69 7.27 8.82 10.47
CA ARG A 69 8.35 9.19 9.54
C ARG A 69 7.99 10.38 8.67
N MET A 70 6.75 10.50 8.21
CA MET A 70 6.30 11.63 7.40
C MET A 70 6.18 12.93 8.20
N ALA A 71 5.76 12.84 9.46
CA ALA A 71 5.77 13.97 10.37
C ALA A 71 7.21 14.48 10.65
N VAL A 72 8.16 13.55 10.85
CA VAL A 72 9.58 13.88 11.11
C VAL A 72 10.29 14.46 9.89
N THR A 73 9.99 13.97 8.68
CA THR A 73 10.59 14.52 7.44
C THR A 73 10.02 15.87 7.03
N GLY A 74 9.10 16.44 7.82
CA GLY A 74 8.65 17.81 7.63
C GLY A 74 7.99 18.00 6.27
N THR A 75 6.98 17.19 5.92
CA THR A 75 5.95 17.64 4.98
C THR A 75 5.15 18.77 5.64
N ARG A 76 5.81 19.91 5.86
CA ARG A 76 5.16 21.20 5.97
C ARG A 76 4.67 21.52 4.58
N HIS A 77 3.36 21.66 4.47
CA HIS A 77 2.70 22.26 3.34
C HIS A 77 3.45 23.53 2.92
N ALA A 78 4.07 23.51 1.73
CA ALA A 78 4.27 24.74 0.99
C ALA A 78 2.89 25.09 0.40
N THR A 79 2.40 26.24 0.82
CA THR A 79 1.13 26.87 0.46
C THR A 79 1.04 27.17 -1.04
#